data_AF-A0A1B6EPN0-F1
#
_entry.id   AF-A0A1B6EPN0-F1
#
_cell.length_a   1.000
_cell.length_b   1.000
_cell.length_c   1.000
_cell.angle_alpha   90.00
_cell.angle_beta   90.00
_cell.angle_gamma   90.00
#
_symmetry.space_group_name_H-M   'P 1'
#
loop_
_entity.id
_entity.type
_entity.pdbx_description
1 polymer ?
#
loop_
_entity_poly.entity_id
_entity_poly.type
_entity_poly.pdbx_seq_one_letter_code
_entity_poly.pdbx_strand_id
1 'polypeptide(L)'
;MNVIIVVAVTVMLGVGTEGQFDPQLRVLGNIVMSIGNHLFARFTYHEVPAGSENGTFIEQVSYIHQMLQKMRDHFLNPPEGLEDQLRDLSQSFSFQVKVQLPKLDIEEKDLKDKFGLTEEEIKRFKLMANDCKRFVDEIIETRGVVTDKYL
;
A
#
# COMPACT_ATOMS: atom_id res chain seq x y z
N MET A 1 20.59 39.61 -18.39
CA MET A 1 19.15 39.32 -18.52
C MET A 1 19.03 37.86 -18.90
N ASN A 2 18.82 36.96 -17.94
CA ASN A 2 18.65 35.53 -18.23
C ASN A 2 17.16 35.20 -18.13
N VAL A 3 16.57 34.92 -19.29
CA VAL A 3 15.19 34.47 -19.44
C VAL A 3 15.16 32.99 -19.03
N ILE A 4 14.52 32.69 -17.89
CA ILE A 4 14.22 31.32 -17.47
C ILE A 4 12.96 30.91 -18.23
N ILE A 5 13.13 30.03 -19.21
CA ILE A 5 12.03 29.37 -19.92
C ILE A 5 11.39 28.40 -18.93
N VAL A 6 10.23 28.77 -18.40
CA VAL A 6 9.37 27.86 -17.64
C VAL A 6 8.72 26.92 -18.66
N VAL A 7 9.26 25.71 -18.77
CA VAL A 7 8.63 24.63 -19.54
C VAL A 7 7.40 24.17 -18.77
N ALA A 8 6.25 24.71 -19.15
CA ALA A 8 4.95 24.19 -18.76
C ALA A 8 4.76 22.83 -19.46
N VAL A 9 4.93 21.73 -18.72
CA VAL A 9 4.58 20.40 -19.21
C VAL A 9 3.07 20.24 -19.08
N THR A 10 2.38 20.46 -20.19
CA THR A 10 0.99 20.10 -20.42
C THR A 10 0.87 18.58 -20.35
N VAL A 11 0.26 18.05 -19.29
CA VAL A 11 -0.09 16.62 -19.23
C VAL A 11 -1.32 16.40 -20.10
N MET A 12 -1.08 15.99 -21.35
CA MET A 12 -2.11 15.42 -22.20
C MET A 12 -2.52 14.05 -21.67
N LEU A 13 -3.83 13.89 -21.48
CA LEU A 13 -4.53 12.63 -21.27
C LEU A 13 -4.24 11.64 -22.41
N GLY A 14 -3.94 10.39 -22.03
CA GLY A 14 -4.07 9.23 -22.92
C GLY A 14 -2.79 8.71 -23.56
N VAL A 15 -1.84 8.23 -22.76
CA VAL A 15 -0.84 7.23 -23.19
C VAL A 15 -0.65 6.26 -22.03
N GLY A 16 -0.95 4.98 -22.26
CA GLY A 16 -0.78 3.92 -21.26
C GLY A 16 0.67 3.83 -20.80
N THR A 17 0.89 4.01 -19.50
CA THR A 17 2.12 3.61 -18.83
C THR A 17 1.98 2.14 -18.48
N GLU A 18 2.81 1.29 -19.06
CA GLU A 18 2.99 -0.09 -18.56
C GLU A 18 3.35 -0.03 -17.07
N GLY A 19 2.67 -0.82 -16.23
CA GLY A 19 3.11 -1.09 -14.85
C GLY A 19 2.85 0.03 -13.83
N GLN A 20 1.64 0.58 -13.71
CA GLN A 20 1.37 1.59 -12.68
C GLN A 20 0.00 1.47 -12.03
N PHE A 21 0.01 1.44 -10.70
CA PHE A 21 -1.17 1.62 -9.88
C PHE A 21 -1.96 2.88 -10.27
N ASP A 22 -3.28 2.77 -10.12
CA ASP A 22 -4.22 3.87 -10.20
C ASP A 22 -3.71 5.07 -9.38
N PRO A 23 -3.82 6.31 -9.87
CA PRO A 23 -3.33 7.49 -9.16
C PRO A 23 -3.75 7.58 -7.69
N GLN A 24 -4.96 7.10 -7.35
CA GLN A 24 -5.47 7.07 -5.99
C GLN A 24 -4.68 6.10 -5.09
N LEU A 25 -4.25 4.97 -5.65
CA LEU A 25 -3.56 3.89 -4.94
C LEU A 25 -2.05 3.96 -5.07
N ARG A 26 -1.52 4.74 -6.01
CA ARG A 26 -0.12 4.67 -6.46
C ARG A 26 0.92 4.71 -5.35
N VAL A 27 0.79 5.66 -4.43
CA VAL A 27 1.76 5.81 -3.35
C VAL A 27 1.68 4.62 -2.38
N LEU A 28 0.46 4.24 -2.00
CA LEU A 28 0.23 3.10 -1.10
C LEU A 28 0.70 1.79 -1.74
N GLY A 29 0.30 1.53 -2.98
CA GLY A 29 0.68 0.37 -3.76
C GLY A 29 2.20 0.25 -3.90
N ASN A 30 2.89 1.35 -4.22
CA ASN A 30 4.34 1.35 -4.35
C ASN A 30 5.07 1.09 -3.01
N ILE A 31 4.61 1.68 -1.91
CA ILE A 31 5.19 1.43 -0.57
C ILE A 31 5.04 -0.04 -0.20
N VAL A 32 3.82 -0.56 -0.32
CA VAL A 32 3.46 -1.93 0.06
C VAL A 32 4.20 -2.95 -0.82
N MET A 33 4.28 -2.71 -2.12
CA MET A 33 5.05 -3.54 -3.05
C MET A 33 6.55 -3.47 -2.74
N SER A 34 7.13 -2.28 -2.56
CA SER A 34 8.57 -2.12 -2.34
C SER A 34 9.02 -2.78 -1.04
N ILE A 35 8.32 -2.49 0.06
CA ILE A 35 8.67 -3.03 1.38
C ILE A 35 8.31 -4.52 1.46
N GLY A 36 7.16 -4.93 0.91
CA GLY A 36 6.73 -6.33 0.86
C GLY A 36 7.72 -7.20 0.07
N ASN A 37 8.14 -6.77 -1.12
CA ASN A 37 9.15 -7.48 -1.90
C ASN A 37 10.48 -7.58 -1.17
N HIS A 38 10.91 -6.50 -0.51
CA HIS A 38 12.12 -6.53 0.30
C HIS A 38 12.03 -7.52 1.47
N LEU A 39 10.89 -7.53 2.16
CA LEU A 39 10.60 -8.42 3.28
C LEU A 39 10.62 -9.89 2.81
N PHE A 40 9.88 -10.22 1.76
CA PHE A 40 9.71 -11.61 1.34
C PHE A 40 10.95 -12.19 0.66
N ALA A 41 11.66 -11.39 -0.13
CA ALA A 41 12.91 -11.81 -0.77
C ALA A 41 14.02 -12.09 0.24
N ARG A 42 14.07 -11.34 1.35
CA ARG A 42 15.11 -11.52 2.37
C ARG A 42 14.77 -12.55 3.44
N PHE A 43 13.51 -12.66 3.84
CA PHE A 43 13.21 -13.24 5.15
C PHE A 43 12.26 -14.43 5.13
N THR A 44 11.52 -14.69 4.04
CA THR A 44 10.35 -15.56 4.19
C THR A 44 10.17 -16.64 3.12
N TYR A 45 10.96 -16.68 2.04
CA TYR A 45 10.81 -17.65 0.93
C TYR A 45 9.37 -17.78 0.37
N HIS A 46 8.43 -16.93 0.81
CA HIS A 46 7.05 -16.96 0.40
C HIS A 46 6.90 -16.18 -0.89
N GLU A 47 6.20 -16.77 -1.85
CA GLU A 47 5.88 -16.12 -3.11
C GLU A 47 5.08 -14.84 -2.84
N VAL A 48 5.50 -13.76 -3.49
CA VAL A 48 4.78 -12.48 -3.55
C VAL A 48 3.35 -12.78 -4.07
N PRO A 49 2.29 -12.24 -3.46
CA PRO A 49 0.91 -12.47 -3.92
C PRO A 49 0.77 -12.31 -5.44
N ALA A 50 0.07 -13.27 -6.07
CA ALA A 50 -0.24 -13.20 -7.50
C ALA A 50 -1.24 -12.06 -7.75
N GLY A 51 -0.88 -11.16 -8.66
CA GLY A 51 -1.63 -9.94 -8.95
C GLY A 51 -0.68 -8.89 -9.51
N SER A 52 -1.21 -7.84 -10.14
CA SER A 52 -0.35 -6.79 -10.69
C SER A 52 -0.95 -5.40 -10.50
N GLU A 53 -0.07 -4.42 -10.46
CA GLU A 53 -0.34 -3.00 -10.67
C GLU A 53 -1.09 -2.68 -12.00
N ASN A 54 -1.25 -3.66 -12.89
CA ASN A 54 -1.95 -3.56 -14.18
C ASN A 54 -3.39 -4.08 -14.14
N GLY A 55 -3.90 -4.48 -12.96
CA GLY A 55 -5.30 -4.90 -12.81
C GLY A 55 -6.28 -3.71 -12.79
N THR A 56 -7.57 -4.04 -12.79
CA THR A 56 -8.65 -3.12 -12.43
C THR A 56 -8.43 -2.52 -11.03
N PHE A 57 -9.12 -1.42 -10.71
CA PHE A 57 -9.02 -0.78 -9.41
C PHE A 57 -9.21 -1.78 -8.25
N ILE A 58 -10.22 -2.65 -8.34
CA ILE A 58 -10.49 -3.65 -7.29
C ILE A 58 -9.40 -4.72 -7.19
N GLU A 59 -8.80 -5.13 -8.31
CA GLU A 59 -7.68 -6.08 -8.32
C GLU A 59 -6.43 -5.46 -7.70
N GLN A 60 -6.16 -4.18 -7.97
CA GLN A 60 -5.05 -3.45 -7.36
C GLN A 60 -5.24 -3.30 -5.84
N VAL A 61 -6.45 -2.97 -5.36
CA VAL A 61 -6.75 -2.94 -3.92
C VAL A 61 -6.61 -4.33 -3.31
N SER A 62 -7.07 -5.37 -4.01
CA SER A 62 -6.93 -6.76 -3.55
C SER A 62 -5.46 -7.17 -3.41
N TYR A 63 -4.59 -6.73 -4.33
CA TYR A 63 -3.15 -6.96 -4.24
C TYR A 63 -2.55 -6.26 -3.01
N ILE A 64 -2.88 -4.98 -2.79
CA ILE A 64 -2.45 -4.22 -1.62
C ILE A 64 -2.89 -4.90 -0.33
N HIS A 65 -4.16 -5.32 -0.25
CA HIS A 65 -4.72 -6.02 0.91
C HIS A 65 -3.97 -7.32 1.22
N GLN A 66 -3.76 -8.19 0.22
CA GLN A 66 -3.05 -9.46 0.40
C GLN A 66 -1.59 -9.25 0.83
N MET A 67 -0.92 -8.23 0.28
CA MET A 67 0.44 -7.90 0.65
C MET A 67 0.51 -7.44 2.11
N LEU A 68 -0.35 -6.48 2.49
CA LEU A 68 -0.42 -5.97 3.87
C LEU A 68 -0.72 -7.10 4.86
N GLN A 69 -1.63 -8.02 4.51
CA GLN A 69 -1.97 -9.17 5.34
C GLN A 69 -0.74 -10.06 5.59
N LYS A 70 -0.03 -10.46 4.52
CA LYS A 70 1.20 -11.27 4.66
C LYS A 70 2.26 -10.56 5.48
N MET A 71 2.47 -9.26 5.24
CA MET A 71 3.42 -8.46 6.00
C MET A 71 3.07 -8.41 7.49
N ARG A 72 1.79 -8.20 7.80
CA ARG A 72 1.26 -8.25 9.17
C ARG A 72 1.55 -9.59 9.84
N ASP A 73 1.31 -10.70 9.16
CA ASP A 73 1.59 -12.02 9.73
C ASP A 73 3.09 -12.22 10.04
N HIS A 74 3.98 -11.72 9.17
CA HIS A 74 5.43 -11.76 9.42
C HIS A 74 5.90 -10.84 10.55
N PHE A 75 5.28 -9.68 10.71
CA PHE A 75 5.63 -8.77 11.79
C PHE A 75 5.09 -9.26 13.14
N LEU A 76 3.90 -9.86 13.17
CA LEU A 76 3.34 -10.41 14.41
C LEU A 76 4.03 -11.72 14.81
N ASN A 77 4.34 -12.57 13.84
CA ASN A 77 4.98 -13.88 14.05
C ASN A 77 6.28 -13.96 13.23
N PRO A 78 7.35 -13.25 13.65
CA PRO A 78 8.63 -13.25 12.95
C PRO A 78 9.28 -14.65 13.04
N PRO A 79 10.03 -15.07 12.00
CA PRO A 79 10.89 -16.24 12.13
C PRO A 79 11.95 -16.02 13.22
N GLU A 80 12.35 -17.11 13.87
CA GLU A 80 13.34 -17.11 14.96
C GLU A 80 14.66 -16.47 14.51
N GLY A 81 15.15 -15.50 15.29
CA GLY A 81 16.41 -14.79 15.02
C GLY A 81 16.31 -13.59 14.07
N LEU A 82 15.10 -13.26 13.58
CA LEU A 82 14.84 -12.09 12.73
C LEU A 82 14.07 -10.97 13.44
N GLU A 83 13.77 -11.11 14.74
CA GLU A 83 12.89 -10.22 15.49
C GLU A 83 13.39 -8.78 15.50
N ASP A 84 14.69 -8.55 15.71
CA ASP A 84 15.29 -7.22 15.75
C ASP A 84 15.33 -6.57 14.35
N GLN A 85 15.62 -7.36 13.30
CA GLN A 85 15.66 -6.86 11.92
C GLN A 85 14.25 -6.49 11.43
N LEU A 86 13.25 -7.29 11.81
CA LEU A 86 11.85 -7.05 11.50
C LEU A 86 11.26 -5.92 12.33
N ARG A 87 11.77 -5.64 13.54
CA ARG A 87 11.32 -4.51 14.36
C ARG A 87 11.49 -3.18 13.62
N ASP A 88 12.71 -2.86 13.17
CA ASP A 88 12.99 -1.58 12.52
C ASP A 88 12.24 -1.46 11.18
N LEU A 89 12.14 -2.57 10.44
CA LEU A 89 11.37 -2.65 9.19
C LEU A 89 9.87 -2.43 9.44
N SER A 90 9.31 -3.05 10.48
CA SER A 90 7.90 -2.92 10.86
C SER A 90 7.54 -1.49 11.26
N GLN A 91 8.44 -0.79 11.97
CA GLN A 91 8.21 0.62 12.35
C GLN A 91 8.19 1.51 11.11
N SER A 92 9.24 1.44 10.27
CA SER A 92 9.32 2.23 9.04
C SER A 92 8.13 1.99 8.11
N PHE A 93 7.74 0.73 7.96
CA PHE A 93 6.56 0.33 7.20
C PHE A 93 5.27 0.94 7.77
N SER A 94 5.01 0.76 9.06
CA SER A 94 3.77 1.22 9.68
C SER A 94 3.61 2.73 9.57
N PHE A 95 4.68 3.52 9.72
CA PHE A 95 4.61 4.96 9.52
C PHE A 95 4.28 5.33 8.07
N GLN A 96 4.98 4.73 7.11
CA GLN A 96 4.79 5.03 5.69
C GLN A 96 3.41 4.62 5.18
N VAL A 97 2.88 3.48 5.63
CA VAL A 97 1.55 3.01 5.22
C VAL A 97 0.45 3.79 5.93
N LYS A 98 0.58 4.07 7.23
CA LYS A 98 -0.46 4.75 8.03
C LYS A 98 -0.86 6.10 7.44
N VAL A 99 0.10 6.88 6.95
CA VAL A 99 -0.19 8.18 6.32
C VAL A 99 -0.90 8.06 4.97
N GLN A 100 -0.88 6.89 4.34
CA GLN A 100 -1.56 6.66 3.06
C GLN A 100 -2.94 5.99 3.23
N LEU A 101 -3.24 5.35 4.36
CA LEU A 101 -4.52 4.69 4.62
C LEU A 101 -5.76 5.58 4.42
N PRO A 102 -5.74 6.89 4.76
CA PRO A 102 -6.88 7.77 4.47
C PRO A 102 -7.23 7.87 2.98
N LYS A 103 -6.30 7.51 2.07
CA LYS A 103 -6.60 7.46 0.62
C LYS A 103 -7.54 6.33 0.24
N LEU A 104 -7.78 5.36 1.12
CA LEU A 104 -8.78 4.33 0.95
C LEU A 104 -10.17 4.76 1.41
N ASP A 105 -10.31 5.94 2.03
CA ASP A 105 -11.60 6.55 2.37
C ASP A 105 -12.20 7.24 1.15
N ILE A 106 -12.67 6.41 0.21
CA ILE A 106 -13.31 6.82 -1.03
C ILE A 106 -14.82 6.75 -0.87
N GLU A 107 -15.51 7.81 -1.25
CA GLU A 107 -16.98 7.82 -1.22
C GLU A 107 -17.56 6.73 -2.13
N GLU A 108 -18.65 6.11 -1.69
CA GLU A 108 -19.33 5.09 -2.51
C GLU A 108 -19.75 5.60 -3.88
N LYS A 109 -20.15 6.88 -3.94
CA LYS A 109 -20.45 7.54 -5.20
C LYS A 109 -19.25 7.54 -6.15
N ASP A 110 -18.07 7.88 -5.65
CA ASP A 110 -16.85 7.86 -6.46
C ASP A 110 -16.45 6.45 -6.88
N LEU A 111 -16.65 5.44 -6.02
CA LEU A 111 -16.44 4.04 -6.36
C LEU A 111 -17.34 3.57 -7.53
N LYS A 112 -18.59 4.06 -7.59
CA LYS A 112 -19.51 3.79 -8.70
C LYS A 112 -19.15 4.62 -9.94
N ASP A 113 -19.08 5.93 -9.78
CA ASP A 113 -19.05 6.89 -10.88
C ASP A 113 -17.67 6.99 -11.54
N LYS A 114 -16.58 6.91 -10.76
CA LYS A 114 -15.20 7.06 -11.25
C LYS A 114 -14.53 5.73 -11.54
N PHE A 115 -14.78 4.72 -10.70
CA PHE A 115 -14.12 3.43 -10.78
C PHE A 115 -15.01 2.31 -11.35
N GLY A 116 -16.28 2.60 -11.62
CA GLY A 116 -17.19 1.66 -12.29
C GLY A 116 -17.51 0.41 -11.48
N LEU A 117 -17.36 0.45 -10.15
CA LEU A 117 -17.54 -0.72 -9.30
C LEU A 117 -19.02 -1.08 -9.13
N THR A 118 -19.31 -2.38 -9.17
CA THR A 118 -20.60 -2.95 -8.78
C THR A 118 -20.83 -2.84 -7.27
N GLU A 119 -22.07 -3.01 -6.80
CA GLU A 119 -22.37 -3.00 -5.37
C GLU A 119 -21.62 -4.08 -4.58
N GLU A 120 -21.39 -5.25 -5.20
CA GLU A 120 -20.62 -6.33 -4.59
C GLU A 120 -19.15 -5.97 -4.46
N GLU A 121 -18.56 -5.38 -5.50
CA GLU A 121 -17.17 -4.91 -5.48
C GLU A 121 -16.96 -3.76 -4.50
N ILE A 122 -17.94 -2.88 -4.32
CA ILE A 122 -17.90 -1.81 -3.32
C ILE A 122 -17.90 -2.40 -1.91
N LYS A 123 -18.75 -3.40 -1.63
CA LYS A 123 -18.72 -4.09 -0.34
C LYS A 123 -17.35 -4.73 -0.10
N ARG A 124 -16.80 -5.40 -1.12
CA ARG A 124 -15.46 -6.01 -1.05
C ARG A 124 -14.37 -4.96 -0.83
N PHE A 125 -14.42 -3.83 -1.54
CA PHE A 125 -13.49 -2.72 -1.37
C PHE A 125 -13.51 -2.19 0.07
N LYS A 126 -14.70 -1.89 0.62
CA LYS A 126 -14.83 -1.37 1.99
C LYS A 126 -14.29 -2.35 3.04
N LEU A 127 -14.53 -3.65 2.84
CA LEU A 127 -13.95 -4.70 3.70
C LEU A 127 -12.42 -4.68 3.63
N MET A 128 -11.85 -4.72 2.41
CA MET A 128 -10.40 -4.70 2.21
C MET A 128 -9.76 -3.42 2.77
N ALA A 129 -10.38 -2.27 2.56
CA ALA A 129 -9.89 -0.99 3.08
C ALA A 129 -9.86 -0.97 4.63
N ASN A 130 -10.91 -1.46 5.28
CA ASN A 130 -10.96 -1.56 6.73
C ASN A 130 -9.94 -2.56 7.28
N ASP A 131 -9.76 -3.70 6.61
CA ASP A 131 -8.72 -4.66 6.96
C ASP A 131 -7.32 -4.06 6.87
N CYS A 132 -7.02 -3.31 5.81
CA CYS A 132 -5.72 -2.63 5.65
C CYS A 132 -5.43 -1.70 6.84
N LYS A 133 -6.44 -0.97 7.31
CA LYS A 133 -6.31 -0.10 8.49
C LYS A 133 -6.03 -0.91 9.75
N ARG A 134 -6.84 -1.93 9.99
CA ARG A 134 -6.69 -2.84 11.14
C ARG A 134 -5.32 -3.52 11.17
N PHE A 135 -4.82 -4.02 10.03
CA PHE A 135 -3.53 -4.69 9.96
C PHE A 135 -2.38 -3.76 10.39
N VAL A 136 -2.40 -2.50 9.96
CA VAL A 136 -1.37 -1.52 10.32
C VAL A 136 -1.45 -1.16 11.79
N ASP A 137 -2.65 -0.96 12.33
CA ASP A 137 -2.84 -0.68 13.76
C ASP A 137 -2.35 -1.86 14.63
N GLU A 138 -2.66 -3.11 14.26
CA GLU A 138 -2.17 -4.30 14.96
C GLU A 138 -0.63 -4.41 14.97
N ILE A 139 0.03 -4.07 13.85
CA ILE A 139 1.50 -4.02 13.79
C ILE A 139 2.03 -2.93 14.73
N ILE A 140 1.42 -1.75 14.75
CA ILE A 140 1.83 -0.64 15.61
C ILE A 140 1.64 -1.00 17.09
N GLU A 141 0.50 -1.59 17.46
CA GLU A 141 0.23 -1.97 18.85
C GLU A 141 1.20 -3.06 19.35
N THR A 142 1.56 -4.00 18.49
CA THR A 142 2.42 -5.14 18.86
C THR A 142 3.91 -4.79 18.85
N ARG A 143 4.36 -3.93 17.93
CA ARG A 143 5.79 -3.61 17.71
C ARG A 143 6.16 -2.18 18.06
N GLY A 144 5.19 -1.33 18.38
CA GLY A 144 5.35 0.07 18.72
C GLY A 144 5.60 0.28 20.20
N VAL A 145 6.83 0.03 20.66
CA VAL A 145 7.43 1.04 21.54
C VAL A 145 7.89 2.15 20.59
N VAL A 146 7.03 3.16 20.42
CA VAL A 146 7.36 4.38 19.70
C VAL A 146 8.49 5.04 20.49
N THR A 147 9.72 4.95 19.98
CA THR A 147 10.80 5.77 20.50
C THR A 147 10.72 7.10 19.77
N ASP A 148 10.68 8.21 20.52
CA ASP A 148 10.53 9.61 20.08
C ASP A 148 11.58 10.11 19.07
N LYS A 149 12.38 9.22 18.47
CA LYS A 149 13.47 9.56 17.57
C LYS A 149 13.02 10.07 16.19
N TYR A 150 11.72 10.02 15.90
CA TYR A 150 11.14 10.40 14.61
C TYR A 150 9.90 11.32 14.71
N LEU A 151 9.65 11.90 15.89
CA LEU A 151 8.76 13.05 16.09
C LEU A 151 9.58 14.35 16.08
#